data_AF-A0A380CSE9-F1
#
_entry.id   AF-A0A380CSE9-F1
#
_cell.length_a   1.000
_cell.length_b   1.000
_cell.length_c   1.000
_cell.angle_alpha   90.00
_cell.angle_beta   90.00
_cell.angle_gamma   90.00
#
_symmetry.space_group_name_H-M   'P 1'
#
loop_
_entity.id
_entity.type
_entity.pdbx_description
1 polymer ?
#
loop_
_entity_poly.entity_id
_entity_poly.type
_entity_poly.pdbx_seq_one_letter_code
_entity_poly.pdbx_strand_id
1 'polypeptide(L)' 'MEYVLQVLENERKQLRKILYEEDLMRSNMKKATFAMKNIRDLEIAIKLLKHKSKN' A
#
# COMPACT_ATOMS: atom_id res chain seq x y z
N MET A 1 -12.06 -10.55 9.04
CA MET A 1 -10.89 -9.67 9.20
C MET A 1 -9.73 -10.09 8.31
N GLU A 2 -9.43 -11.38 8.25
CA GLU A 2 -8.36 -11.96 7.44
C GLU A 2 -8.46 -11.65 5.94
N TYR A 3 -9.64 -11.84 5.32
CA TYR A 3 -9.86 -11.48 3.92
C TYR A 3 -9.57 -10.00 3.62
N VAL A 4 -10.01 -9.08 4.49
CA VAL A 4 -9.77 -7.64 4.34
C VAL A 4 -8.28 -7.32 4.43
N LEU A 5 -7.57 -7.94 5.37
CA LEU A 5 -6.11 -7.79 5.49
C LEU A 5 -5.39 -8.29 4.24
N GLN A 6 -5.82 -9.42 3.67
CA GLN A 6 -5.24 -9.97 2.45
C GLN A 6 -5.42 -9.02 1.26
N VAL A 7 -6.61 -8.44 1.09
CA VAL A 7 -6.89 -7.45 0.04
C VAL A 7 -5.97 -6.23 0.18
N LEU A 8 -5.88 -5.65 1.38
CA LEU A 8 -5.05 -4.46 1.62
C LEU A 8 -3.56 -4.74 1.44
N GLU A 9 -3.09 -5.92 1.84
CA GLU A 9 -1.70 -6.32 1.65
C GLU A 9 -1.34 -6.54 0.18
N ASN A 10 -2.27 -7.09 -0.61
CA ASN A 10 -2.10 -7.27 -2.05
C ASN A 10 -2.03 -5.92 -2.77
N GLU A 11 -2.95 -5.00 -2.46
CA GLU A 11 -2.97 -3.65 -3.03
C GLU A 11 -1.65 -2.91 -2.72
N ARG A 12 -1.19 -2.97 -1.47
CA ARG A 12 0.08 -2.36 -1.06
C ARG A 12 1.27 -2.93 -1.84
N LYS A 13 1.30 -4.25 -2.06
CA LYS A 13 2.35 -4.92 -2.85
C LYS A 13 2.32 -4.46 -4.31
N GLN A 14 1.14 -4.36 -4.92
CA GLN A 14 1.00 -3.90 -6.29
C GLN A 14 1.46 -2.45 -6.46
N LEU A 15 1.07 -1.55 -5.56
CA LEU A 15 1.52 -0.15 -5.60
C LEU A 15 3.04 -0.02 -5.43
N ARG A 16 3.66 -0.83 -4.56
CA ARG A 16 5.12 -0.87 -4.42
C ARG A 16 5.78 -1.37 -5.70
N LYS A 17 5.23 -2.42 -6.33
CA LYS A 17 5.72 -2.95 -7.59
C LYS A 17 5.75 -1.86 -8.66
N ILE A 18 4.63 -1.18 -8.85
CA ILE A 18 4.48 -0.08 -9.80
C ILE A 18 5.46 1.07 -9.49
N LEU A 19 5.65 1.42 -8.21
CA LEU A 19 6.57 2.50 -7.82
C LEU A 19 8.05 2.21 -8.16
N TYR A 20 8.50 0.97 -7.95
CA TYR A 20 9.92 0.60 -8.09
C TYR A 20 10.27 -0.04 -9.44
N GLU A 21 9.41 -0.89 -9.98
CA GLU A 21 9.69 -1.62 -11.22
C GLU A 21 9.40 -0.78 -12.47
N GLU A 22 8.42 0.13 -12.42
CA GLU A 22 8.09 1.00 -13.56
C GLU A 22 8.86 2.35 -13.52
N ASP A 23 9.84 2.47 -12.62
CA ASP A 23 10.66 3.66 -12.42
C ASP A 23 9.83 4.96 -12.35
N LEU A 24 8.65 4.87 -11.71
CA LEU A 24 7.67 5.96 -11.66
C LEU A 24 8.23 7.22 -11.03
N MET A 25 9.20 7.08 -10.13
CA MET A 25 9.89 8.23 -9.52
C MET A 25 10.59 9.09 -10.58
N ARG A 26 11.10 8.49 -11.65
CA ARG A 26 11.74 9.22 -12.76
C ARG A 26 10.78 9.54 -13.89
N SER A 27 9.89 8.60 -14.23
CA SER A 27 9.00 8.73 -15.39
C SER A 27 7.73 9.55 -15.12
N ASN A 28 7.21 9.55 -13.88
CA ASN A 28 6.02 10.31 -13.52
C ASN A 28 5.92 10.56 -11.99
N MET A 29 6.62 11.59 -11.52
CA MET A 29 6.72 11.93 -10.10
C MET A 29 5.37 12.21 -9.42
N LYS A 30 4.38 12.74 -10.17
CA LYS A 30 3.02 12.95 -9.65
C LYS A 30 2.38 11.62 -9.29
N LYS A 31 2.39 10.65 -10.21
CA LYS A 31 1.90 9.29 -9.94
C LYS A 31 2.68 8.61 -8.83
N ALA A 32 4.01 8.76 -8.80
CA ALA A 32 4.84 8.24 -7.72
C ALA A 32 4.42 8.79 -6.35
N THR A 33 4.13 10.10 -6.26
CA THR A 33 3.68 10.76 -5.03
C THR A 33 2.34 10.20 -4.56
N PHE A 34 1.38 10.02 -5.47
CA PHE A 34 0.10 9.40 -5.12
C PHE A 34 0.27 7.94 -4.65
N ALA A 35 1.09 7.15 -5.34
CA ALA A 35 1.38 5.78 -4.94
C ALA A 35 2.03 5.72 -3.55
N MET A 36 2.99 6.59 -3.26
CA MET A 36 3.64 6.69 -1.94
C MET A 36 2.64 7.04 -0.83
N LYS A 37 1.74 8.00 -1.07
CA LYS A 37 0.69 8.34 -0.10
C LYS A 37 -0.24 7.15 0.16
N ASN A 38 -0.73 6.50 -0.90
CA ASN A 38 -1.63 5.36 -0.79
C ASN A 38 -0.96 4.18 -0.06
N ILE A 39 0.32 3.91 -0.33
CA ILE A 39 1.09 2.88 0.39
C ILE A 39 1.11 3.17 1.90
N ARG A 40 1.36 4.41 2.29
CA ARG A 40 1.37 4.83 3.71
C ARG A 40 -0.01 4.63 4.36
N ASP A 41 -1.07 5.03 3.68
CA ASP A 41 -2.43 4.90 4.19
C ASP A 41 -2.83 3.41 4.36
N LEU A 42 -2.44 2.55 3.40
CA LEU A 42 -2.63 1.10 3.49
C LEU A 42 -1.86 0.48 4.67
N GLU A 43 -0.62 0.91 4.91
CA GLU A 43 0.18 0.43 6.05
C GLU A 43 -0.46 0.76 7.40
N ILE A 44 -1.01 1.98 7.54
CA ILE A 44 -1.74 2.39 8.74
C ILE A 44 -3.00 1.54 8.91
N ALA A 45 -3.81 1.38 7.85
CA ALA A 45 -5.03 0.59 7.88
C ALA A 45 -4.76 -0.87 8.28
N ILE A 46 -3.76 -1.50 7.65
CA ILE A 46 -3.34 -2.88 7.97
C ILE A 46 -2.92 -2.98 9.44
N LYS A 47 -2.12 -2.03 9.94
CA LYS A 47 -1.67 -2.03 11.34
C LYS A 47 -2.85 -1.95 12.31
N LEU A 48 -3.80 -1.04 12.06
CA LEU A 48 -5.00 -0.87 12.89
C LEU A 48 -5.87 -2.13 12.89
N LEU A 49 -6.11 -2.71 11.71
CA LEU A 49 -6.94 -3.92 11.58
C LEU A 49 -6.27 -5.15 12.22
N LYS A 50 -4.94 -5.29 12.10
CA LYS A 50 -4.19 -6.35 12.81
C LYS A 50 -4.29 -6.19 14.32
N HIS A 51 -4.21 -4.96 14.83
CA HIS A 51 -4.39 -4.72 16.27
C HIS A 51 -5.81 -5.05 16.72
N LYS A 52 -6.83 -4.61 15.96
CA LYS A 52 -8.24 -4.92 16.25
C LYS A 52 -8.56 -6.41 16.13
N SER A 53 -7.82 -7.18 15.33
CA SER A 53 -8.02 -8.63 15.21
C SER A 53 -7.43 -9.43 16.36
N LYS A 54 -6.51 -8.84 17.14
CA LYS A 54 -5.81 -9.48 18.26
C LYS A 54 -6.48 -9.20 19.61
N ASN A 55 -7.24 -8.11 19.69
CA ASN A 55 -8.12 -7.76 20.81
C ASN A 55 -9.53 -8.28 20.54
#